data_AF-K2G5L0-F1
#
_entry.id   AF-K2G5L0-F1
#
_cell.length_a   1.000
_cell.length_b   1.000
_cell.length_c   1.000
_cell.angle_alpha   90.00
_cell.angle_beta   90.00
_cell.angle_gamma   90.00
#
_symmetry.space_group_name_H-M   'P 1'
#
loop_
_entity.id
_entity.type
_entity.pdbx_description
1 polymer ?
#
loop_
_entity_poly.entity_id
_entity_poly.type
_entity_poly.pdbx_seq_one_letter_code
_entity_poly.pdbx_strand_id
1 'polypeptide(L)'
;MALDEFSIIQKIKDKRVSWSDVINRIEFETSYVDQYFSEGYFDEVGGIQYTSYDFDASTGKISITGITKRYNTDNFTMISNLIDQLNFSPFFNNVAMKSFTKSGSSDEGYTATLKLDLELQKDAVDSEDKPIQVESMPGFLTPQKGVPITK
;
A
#
# COMPACT_ATOMS: atom_id res chain seq x y z
N MET A 1 -26.50 16.93 -37.08
CA MET A 1 -25.96 17.03 -35.70
C MET A 1 -25.70 15.62 -35.21
N ALA A 2 -24.45 15.15 -35.26
CA ALA A 2 -24.04 13.78 -34.87
C ALA A 2 -22.65 13.80 -34.19
N LEU A 3 -22.33 14.90 -33.51
CA LEU A 3 -21.02 15.14 -32.88
C LEU A 3 -21.03 14.89 -31.36
N ASP A 4 -22.20 14.59 -30.77
CA ASP A 4 -22.34 14.48 -29.31
C ASP A 4 -22.19 13.03 -28.82
N GLU A 5 -22.79 12.06 -29.51
CA GLU A 5 -22.78 10.65 -29.07
C GLU A 5 -21.37 10.02 -29.12
N PHE A 6 -20.55 10.39 -30.12
CA PHE A 6 -19.17 9.89 -30.23
C PHE A 6 -18.25 10.44 -29.13
N SER A 7 -18.47 11.71 -28.73
CA SER A 7 -17.74 12.37 -27.64
C SER A 7 -18.09 11.76 -26.29
N ILE A 8 -19.36 11.41 -26.09
CA ILE A 8 -19.84 10.74 -24.87
C ILE A 8 -19.28 9.32 -24.77
N ILE A 9 -19.30 8.53 -25.86
CA ILE A 9 -18.75 7.17 -25.87
C ILE A 9 -17.23 7.18 -25.64
N GLN A 10 -16.49 8.13 -26.23
CA GLN A 10 -15.06 8.28 -25.98
C GLN A 10 -14.76 8.70 -24.53
N LYS A 11 -15.52 9.66 -23.97
CA LYS A 11 -15.41 10.06 -22.55
C LYS A 11 -15.77 8.94 -21.57
N ILE A 12 -16.71 8.06 -21.93
CA ILE A 12 -17.05 6.86 -21.15
C ILE A 12 -15.91 5.83 -21.23
N LYS A 13 -15.21 5.77 -22.37
CA LYS A 13 -14.05 4.88 -22.58
C LYS A 13 -12.83 5.35 -21.79
N ASP A 14 -12.58 6.66 -21.74
CA ASP A 14 -11.47 7.28 -20.97
C ASP A 14 -11.67 7.21 -19.45
N LYS A 15 -12.90 6.97 -18.98
CA LYS A 15 -13.21 6.76 -17.55
C LYS A 15 -13.16 5.31 -17.09
N ARG A 16 -12.78 4.37 -17.96
CA ARG A 16 -12.66 2.96 -17.56
C ARG A 16 -11.36 2.73 -16.83
N VAL A 17 -11.45 2.44 -15.54
CA VAL A 17 -10.33 1.88 -14.78
C VAL A 17 -9.97 0.54 -15.41
N SER A 18 -8.74 0.42 -15.90
CA SER A 18 -8.20 -0.86 -16.35
C SER A 18 -7.77 -1.65 -15.12
N TRP A 19 -8.65 -2.53 -14.63
CA TRP A 19 -8.37 -3.33 -13.44
C TRP A 19 -7.14 -4.25 -13.61
N SER A 20 -6.86 -4.68 -14.83
CA SER A 20 -5.62 -5.40 -15.14
C SER A 20 -4.38 -4.56 -14.88
N ASP A 21 -4.39 -3.27 -15.24
CA ASP A 21 -3.26 -2.37 -14.98
C ASP A 21 -3.12 -2.07 -13.48
N VAL A 22 -4.25 -1.98 -12.77
CA VAL A 22 -4.28 -1.84 -11.31
C VAL A 22 -3.67 -3.07 -10.63
N ILE A 23 -4.05 -4.28 -11.04
CA ILE A 23 -3.48 -5.53 -10.53
C ILE A 23 -1.97 -5.55 -10.81
N ASN A 24 -1.57 -5.33 -12.06
CA ASN A 24 -0.15 -5.29 -12.43
C ASN A 24 0.64 -4.29 -11.60
N ARG A 25 0.04 -3.14 -11.26
CA ARG A 25 0.67 -2.16 -10.39
C ARG A 25 0.80 -2.64 -8.95
N ILE A 26 -0.24 -3.25 -8.38
CA ILE A 26 -0.18 -3.85 -7.04
C ILE A 26 0.93 -4.91 -6.99
N GLU A 27 0.98 -5.79 -7.98
CA GLU A 27 2.01 -6.84 -8.08
C GLU A 27 3.42 -6.24 -8.20
N PHE A 28 3.57 -5.19 -9.02
CA PHE A 28 4.83 -4.45 -9.15
C PHE A 28 5.26 -3.84 -7.81
N GLU A 29 4.36 -3.18 -7.08
CA GLU A 29 4.70 -2.62 -5.76
C GLU A 29 5.03 -3.73 -4.74
N THR A 30 4.35 -4.86 -4.83
CA THR A 30 4.59 -6.03 -3.96
C THR A 30 5.98 -6.61 -4.17
N SER A 31 6.49 -6.56 -5.41
CA SER A 31 7.84 -7.06 -5.75
C SER A 31 8.98 -6.33 -5.02
N TYR A 32 8.77 -5.08 -4.57
CA TYR A 32 9.75 -4.37 -3.74
C TYR A 32 9.87 -4.92 -2.32
N VAL A 33 8.83 -5.58 -1.82
CA VAL A 33 8.77 -6.17 -0.48
C VAL A 33 9.02 -7.69 -0.52
N ASP A 34 8.63 -8.33 -1.62
CA ASP A 34 8.85 -9.73 -1.89
C ASP A 34 9.45 -9.92 -3.29
N GLN A 35 10.78 -10.06 -3.34
CA GLN A 35 11.53 -10.20 -4.59
C GLN A 35 11.13 -11.43 -5.43
N TYR A 36 10.50 -12.44 -4.82
CA TYR A 36 10.08 -13.67 -5.51
C TYR A 36 8.57 -13.69 -5.79
N PHE A 37 7.91 -12.54 -5.61
CA PHE A 37 6.50 -12.40 -5.86
C PHE A 37 6.16 -12.78 -7.31
N SER A 38 5.12 -13.59 -7.49
CA SER A 38 4.69 -14.17 -8.79
C SER A 38 5.71 -15.07 -9.50
N GLU A 39 6.83 -15.47 -8.87
CA GLU A 39 7.82 -16.38 -9.47
C GLU A 39 7.57 -17.87 -9.16
N GLY A 40 6.57 -18.18 -8.32
CA GLY A 40 6.21 -19.56 -7.97
C GLY A 40 6.99 -20.16 -6.79
N TYR A 41 7.86 -19.39 -6.14
CA TYR A 41 8.68 -19.84 -5.00
C TYR A 41 7.98 -19.78 -3.64
N PHE A 42 6.70 -19.40 -3.58
CA PHE A 42 5.98 -19.17 -2.32
C PHE A 42 6.09 -20.34 -1.33
N ASP A 43 5.99 -21.58 -1.82
CA ASP A 43 6.08 -22.77 -0.96
C ASP A 43 7.50 -23.05 -0.45
N GLU A 44 8.52 -22.65 -1.20
CA GLU A 44 9.94 -22.95 -0.97
C GLU A 44 10.65 -21.87 -0.14
N VAL A 45 10.40 -20.59 -0.44
CA VAL A 45 11.07 -19.45 0.20
C VAL A 45 10.13 -18.62 1.07
N GLY A 46 8.83 -18.87 0.99
CA GLY A 46 7.82 -17.99 1.57
C GLY A 46 7.58 -16.78 0.67
N GLY A 47 6.85 -15.79 1.20
CA GLY A 47 6.49 -14.60 0.44
C GLY A 47 5.08 -14.14 0.72
N ILE A 48 4.53 -13.39 -0.22
CA ILE A 48 3.14 -12.95 -0.30
C ILE A 48 2.49 -13.67 -1.49
N GLN A 49 1.28 -14.17 -1.28
CA GLN A 49 0.46 -14.73 -2.35
C GLN A 49 -0.97 -14.19 -2.22
N TYR A 50 -1.46 -13.55 -3.28
CA TYR A 50 -2.83 -13.08 -3.34
C TYR A 50 -3.77 -14.19 -3.80
N THR A 51 -4.88 -14.33 -3.11
CA THR A 51 -5.92 -15.34 -3.41
C THR A 51 -7.11 -14.74 -4.14
N SER A 52 -7.40 -13.47 -3.90
CA SER A 52 -8.52 -12.79 -4.54
C SER A 52 -8.39 -11.27 -4.50
N TYR A 53 -8.93 -10.63 -5.53
CA TYR A 53 -9.15 -9.20 -5.60
C TYR A 53 -10.65 -8.92 -5.75
N ASP A 54 -11.14 -7.94 -5.00
CA ASP A 54 -12.48 -7.39 -5.13
C ASP A 54 -12.37 -5.91 -5.50
N PHE A 55 -13.08 -5.50 -6.55
CA PHE A 55 -12.99 -4.17 -7.13
C PHE A 55 -14.36 -3.50 -7.13
N ASP A 56 -14.49 -2.40 -6.39
CA ASP A 56 -15.69 -1.57 -6.44
C ASP A 56 -15.45 -0.39 -7.39
N ALA A 57 -15.99 -0.51 -8.61
CA ALA A 57 -15.89 0.54 -9.63
C ALA A 57 -16.63 1.83 -9.27
N SER A 58 -17.59 1.78 -8.35
CA SER A 58 -18.36 2.97 -7.93
C SER A 58 -17.53 3.84 -6.99
N THR A 59 -16.85 3.21 -6.04
CA THR A 59 -16.07 3.91 -5.01
C THR A 59 -14.59 4.05 -5.40
N GLY A 60 -14.06 3.15 -6.23
CA GLY A 60 -12.63 3.02 -6.50
C GLY A 60 -11.89 2.25 -5.40
N LYS A 61 -12.63 1.51 -4.55
CA LYS A 61 -12.07 0.67 -3.50
C LYS A 61 -11.61 -0.66 -4.07
N ILE A 62 -10.50 -1.14 -3.53
CA ILE A 62 -9.89 -2.41 -3.87
C ILE A 62 -9.68 -3.16 -2.55
N SER A 63 -10.24 -4.36 -2.45
CA SER A 63 -10.00 -5.27 -1.35
C SER A 63 -9.18 -6.46 -1.83
N ILE A 64 -8.02 -6.67 -1.22
CA ILE A 64 -7.12 -7.79 -1.52
C ILE A 64 -7.18 -8.78 -0.38
N THR A 65 -7.37 -10.05 -0.70
CA THR A 65 -7.15 -11.15 0.26
C THR A 65 -5.99 -11.99 -0.23
N GLY A 66 -5.14 -12.39 0.70
CA GLY A 66 -4.00 -13.23 0.42
C GLY A 66 -3.47 -13.92 1.67
N ILE A 67 -2.35 -14.59 1.50
CA ILE A 67 -1.58 -15.24 2.54
C ILE A 67 -0.13 -14.81 2.46
N THR A 68 0.53 -14.79 3.60
CA THR A 68 1.99 -14.62 3.69
C THR A 68 2.57 -15.87 4.32
N LYS A 69 3.80 -16.23 3.93
CA LYS A 69 4.56 -17.32 4.54
C LYS A 69 5.97 -16.82 4.84
N ARG A 70 6.45 -17.10 6.05
CA ARG A 70 7.81 -16.77 6.48
C ARG A 70 8.33 -17.84 7.43
N TYR A 71 9.60 -18.19 7.32
CA TYR A 71 10.27 -19.10 8.26
C TYR A 71 10.75 -18.38 9.53
N ASN A 72 10.66 -17.06 9.56
CA ASN A 72 10.88 -16.22 10.74
C ASN A 72 9.54 -15.66 11.27
N THR A 73 9.58 -14.98 12.41
CA THR A 73 8.38 -14.44 13.04
C THR A 73 7.79 -13.20 12.36
N ASP A 74 8.38 -12.74 11.27
CA ASP A 74 8.30 -11.36 10.78
C ASP A 74 7.22 -11.17 9.70
N ASN A 75 6.19 -12.03 9.67
CA ASN A 75 5.03 -11.87 8.78
C ASN A 75 4.38 -10.50 8.94
N PHE A 76 4.26 -10.01 10.18
CA PHE A 76 3.66 -8.70 10.44
C PHE A 76 4.50 -7.58 9.83
N THR A 77 5.82 -7.59 10.04
CA THR A 77 6.74 -6.61 9.45
C THR A 77 6.67 -6.62 7.92
N MET A 78 6.58 -7.80 7.30
CA MET A 78 6.40 -7.92 5.85
C MET A 78 5.11 -7.24 5.38
N ILE A 79 4.01 -7.45 6.10
CA ILE A 79 2.72 -6.83 5.77
C ILE A 79 2.76 -5.30 6.01
N SER A 80 3.39 -4.84 7.09
CA SER A 80 3.59 -3.40 7.33
C SER A 80 4.40 -2.75 6.22
N ASN A 81 5.52 -3.36 5.81
CA ASN A 81 6.33 -2.85 4.70
C ASN A 81 5.55 -2.81 3.39
N LEU A 82 4.66 -3.79 3.14
CA LEU A 82 3.76 -3.79 1.99
C LEU A 82 2.77 -2.62 2.04
N ILE A 83 2.17 -2.36 3.19
CA ILE A 83 1.23 -1.23 3.38
C ILE A 83 1.96 0.09 3.14
N ASP A 84 3.15 0.25 3.71
CA ASP A 84 3.97 1.46 3.55
C ASP A 84 4.37 1.65 2.07
N GLN A 85 4.77 0.58 1.38
CA GLN A 85 5.12 0.64 -0.04
C GLN A 85 3.92 1.00 -0.92
N LEU A 86 2.74 0.42 -0.64
CA LEU A 86 1.52 0.72 -1.38
C LEU A 86 1.05 2.16 -1.14
N ASN A 87 1.14 2.67 0.10
CA ASN A 87 0.82 4.07 0.42
C ASN A 87 1.84 5.07 -0.14
N PHE A 88 3.11 4.68 -0.26
CA PHE A 88 4.13 5.50 -0.91
C PHE A 88 3.90 5.62 -2.43
N SER A 89 3.21 4.65 -3.02
CA SER A 89 2.89 4.65 -4.44
C SER A 89 1.90 5.77 -4.78
N PRO A 90 2.12 6.58 -5.84
CA PRO A 90 1.20 7.66 -6.24
C PRO A 90 -0.10 7.15 -6.88
N PHE A 91 -0.36 5.84 -6.82
CA PHE A 91 -1.52 5.17 -7.42
C PHE A 91 -2.55 4.76 -6.38
N PHE A 92 -2.14 4.59 -5.12
CA PHE A 92 -2.98 4.05 -4.06
C PHE A 92 -2.92 4.94 -2.84
N ASN A 93 -4.04 5.04 -2.13
CA ASN A 93 -4.12 5.72 -0.84
C ASN A 93 -4.98 4.91 0.13
N ASN A 94 -4.94 5.33 1.40
CA ASN A 94 -5.72 4.72 2.48
C ASN A 94 -5.52 3.21 2.60
N VAL A 95 -4.30 2.72 2.35
CA VAL A 95 -4.00 1.29 2.44
C VAL A 95 -4.03 0.88 3.91
N ALA A 96 -4.93 -0.03 4.25
CA ALA A 96 -5.17 -0.47 5.62
C ALA A 96 -5.32 -1.99 5.69
N MET A 97 -4.79 -2.58 6.77
CA MET A 97 -5.00 -3.99 7.07
C MET A 97 -6.28 -4.19 7.86
N LYS A 98 -7.18 -5.04 7.34
CA LYS A 98 -8.46 -5.39 7.99
C LYS A 98 -8.33 -6.51 9.01
N SER A 99 -7.50 -7.50 8.74
CA SER A 99 -7.36 -8.66 9.61
C SER A 99 -6.01 -9.32 9.43
N PHE A 100 -5.45 -9.79 10.54
CA PHE A 100 -4.23 -10.58 10.59
C PHE A 100 -4.45 -11.78 11.51
N THR A 101 -4.21 -12.97 10.98
CA THR A 101 -4.20 -14.21 11.77
C THR A 101 -2.94 -14.97 11.43
N LYS A 102 -2.10 -15.26 12.42
CA LYS A 102 -0.85 -16.02 12.26
C LYS A 102 -1.02 -17.44 12.79
N SER A 103 -0.60 -18.41 12.00
CA SER A 103 -0.57 -19.84 12.32
C SER A 103 0.76 -20.45 11.87
N GLY A 104 1.04 -21.67 12.32
CA GLY A 104 2.24 -22.42 11.93
C GLY A 104 3.33 -22.47 12.99
N SER A 105 4.40 -23.17 12.64
CA SER A 105 5.54 -23.49 13.51
C SER A 105 6.85 -23.14 12.82
N SER A 106 7.96 -23.20 13.56
CA SER A 106 9.29 -22.95 12.99
C SER A 106 9.68 -23.96 11.91
N ASP A 107 9.13 -25.19 11.95
CA ASP A 107 9.48 -26.27 11.02
C ASP A 107 8.71 -26.17 9.69
N GLU A 108 7.44 -25.73 9.74
CA GLU A 108 6.57 -25.62 8.55
C GLU A 108 6.52 -24.20 7.96
N GLY A 109 7.00 -23.22 8.71
CA GLY A 109 6.88 -21.80 8.43
C GLY A 109 5.61 -21.20 9.03
N TYR A 110 5.71 -19.93 9.43
CA TYR A 110 4.59 -19.14 9.88
C TYR A 110 3.79 -18.62 8.69
N THR A 111 2.53 -19.00 8.62
CA THR A 111 1.58 -18.51 7.65
C THR A 111 0.69 -17.45 8.29
N ALA A 112 0.36 -16.40 7.54
CA ALA A 112 -0.63 -15.43 7.99
C ALA A 112 -1.57 -15.00 6.87
N THR A 113 -2.86 -14.98 7.16
CA THR A 113 -3.87 -14.43 6.25
C THR A 113 -3.80 -12.92 6.30
N LEU A 114 -3.73 -12.29 5.13
CA LEU A 114 -3.75 -10.85 4.96
C LEU A 114 -5.06 -10.43 4.28
N LYS A 115 -5.66 -9.36 4.79
CA LYS A 115 -6.74 -8.65 4.10
C LYS A 115 -6.40 -7.17 4.08
N LEU A 116 -6.26 -6.61 2.89
CA LEU A 116 -5.97 -5.20 2.67
C LEU A 116 -7.16 -4.54 2.01
N ASP A 117 -7.47 -3.34 2.46
CA ASP A 117 -8.26 -2.38 1.71
C ASP A 117 -7.35 -1.27 1.25
N LEU A 118 -7.57 -0.79 0.04
CA LEU A 118 -6.92 0.40 -0.52
C LEU A 118 -7.89 1.10 -1.47
N GLU A 119 -7.61 2.37 -1.74
CA GLU A 119 -8.39 3.22 -2.63
C GLU A 119 -7.51 3.67 -3.79
N LEU A 120 -8.09 3.78 -4.99
CA LEU A 120 -7.41 4.38 -6.13
C LEU A 120 -7.29 5.89 -5.92
N GLN A 121 -6.08 6.42 -6.06
CA GLN A 121 -5.86 7.86 -6.00
C GLN A 121 -6.47 8.51 -7.25
N LYS A 122 -7.54 9.31 -7.05
CA LYS A 122 -8.36 9.86 -8.15
C LYS A 122 -7.82 11.15 -8.77
N ASP A 123 -6.78 11.76 -8.22
CA ASP A 123 -6.14 12.94 -8.78
C ASP A 123 -4.63 12.91 -8.47
N ALA A 124 -3.81 13.12 -9.50
CA ALA A 124 -2.40 13.42 -9.33
C ALA A 124 -2.26 14.83 -8.75
N VAL A 125 -2.40 14.96 -7.43
CA VAL A 125 -1.76 15.88 -6.48
C VAL A 125 -2.51 15.66 -5.16
N ASP A 126 -2.07 14.68 -4.38
CA ASP A 126 -2.06 14.90 -2.94
C ASP A 126 -0.68 14.46 -2.47
N SER A 127 0.26 15.37 -2.64
CA SER A 127 1.52 15.30 -1.92
C SER A 127 1.13 15.31 -0.44
N GLU A 128 1.26 14.19 0.25
CA GLU A 128 1.46 14.19 1.71
C GLU A 128 2.84 14.79 2.09
N ASP A 129 3.19 15.89 1.42
CA ASP A 129 4.29 16.78 1.73
C ASP A 129 3.64 18.11 2.18
N LYS A 130 2.80 18.01 3.22
CA LYS A 130 2.53 19.19 4.04
C LYS A 130 3.74 19.30 4.98
N PRO A 131 4.66 20.27 4.78
CA PRO A 131 5.64 20.56 5.81
C PRO A 131 4.87 20.82 7.11
N ILE A 132 5.30 20.17 8.19
CA ILE A 132 4.77 20.44 9.53
C ILE A 132 4.87 21.94 9.74
N GLN A 133 3.74 22.65 9.69
CA GLN A 133 3.68 24.01 10.18
C GLN A 133 3.83 23.90 11.69
N VAL A 134 5.05 24.13 12.19
CA VAL A 134 5.32 24.29 13.61
C VAL A 134 4.76 25.65 14.03
N GLU A 135 3.44 25.81 13.97
CA GLU A 135 2.77 26.95 14.56
C GLU A 135 2.47 26.65 16.03
N SER A 136 3.29 27.27 16.89
CA SER A 136 3.05 27.54 18.30
C SER A 136 2.92 26.33 19.24
N MET A 137 4.06 25.69 19.53
CA MET A 137 4.21 24.95 20.80
C MET A 137 4.31 25.94 21.98
N PRO A 138 3.61 25.71 23.11
CA PRO A 138 3.76 26.53 24.32
C PRO A 138 5.19 26.38 24.88
N GLY A 139 5.78 27.52 25.26
CA GLY A 139 7.23 27.72 25.47
C GLY A 139 7.87 27.02 26.68
N PHE A 140 7.65 25.72 26.88
CA PHE A 140 8.26 24.95 27.98
C PHE A 140 9.52 24.16 27.59
N LEU A 141 9.92 24.14 26.31
CA LEU A 141 11.11 23.43 25.83
C LEU A 141 12.03 24.32 25.00
N THR A 142 12.39 25.50 25.52
CA THR A 142 13.59 26.18 24.99
C THR A 142 14.83 25.57 25.69
N PRO A 143 15.76 24.95 24.94
CA PRO A 143 17.05 24.58 25.50
C PRO A 143 17.78 25.86 25.91
N GLN A 144 18.21 25.95 27.17
CA GLN A 144 19.02 27.08 27.63
C GLN A 144 20.31 27.15 26.81
N LYS A 145 20.52 28.28 26.14
CA LYS A 145 21.78 28.59 25.46
C LYS A 145 22.93 28.48 26.46
N GLY A 146 23.90 27.62 26.13
CA GLY A 146 25.13 27.44 26.90
C GLY A 146 25.88 28.76 27.09
N VAL A 147 26.45 28.91 28.28
CA VAL A 147 27.31 30.01 28.69
C VAL A 147 28.59 30.01 27.83
N PRO A 148 29.04 31.15 27.28
CA PRO A 148 30.31 31.21 26.57
C PRO A 148 31.48 31.11 27.56
N ILE A 149 32.37 30.15 27.32
CA ILE A 149 33.68 30.02 27.98
C ILE A 149 34.67 31.03 27.36
N THR A 150 35.07 32.03 28.14
CA THR A 150 36.17 32.94 27.81
C THR A 150 37.52 32.25 28.11
N LYS A 151 38.47 32.38 27.18
CA LYS A 151 39.88 32.01 27.35
C LYS A 151 40.59 32.96 28.31
#